data_AF-C6TG54-F1
#
_entry.id   AF-C6TG54-F1
#
_cell.length_a   1.000
_cell.length_b   1.000
_cell.length_c   1.000
_cell.angle_alpha   90.00
_cell.angle_beta   90.00
_cell.angle_gamma   90.00
#
_symmetry.space_group_name_H-M   'P 1'
#
loop_
_entity.id
_entity.type
_entity.pdbx_description
1 polymer ?
#
loop_
_entity_poly.entity_id
_entity_poly.type
_entity_poly.pdbx_seq_one_letter_code
_entity_poly.pdbx_strand_id
1 'polypeptide(L)' 'MLEQSAEGLAHLNGASTADEKFQWDSIKTWMSAAITDEGTCTDEFDEIQVRPSLQENIKTTVYNVSWLTTNALALVNRLY' A
#
# COMPACT_ATOMS: atom_id res chain seq x y z
N MET A 1 -4.62 -11.15 -10.17
CA MET A 1 -4.52 -10.46 -8.88
C MET A 1 -5.16 -9.08 -8.94
N LEU A 2 -4.67 -8.15 -9.77
CA LEU A 2 -5.29 -6.81 -9.93
C LEU A 2 -6.78 -6.85 -10.31
N GLU A 3 -7.19 -7.68 -11.28
CA GLU A 3 -8.61 -7.82 -11.65
C GLU A 3 -9.48 -8.30 -10.47
N GLN A 4 -9.02 -9.31 -9.74
CA GLN A 4 -9.71 -9.82 -8.55
C GLN A 4 -9.82 -8.76 -7.45
N SER A 5 -8.77 -7.96 -7.25
CA SER A 5 -8.82 -6.83 -6.32
C SER A 5 -9.82 -5.76 -6.75
N ALA A 6 -9.89 -5.47 -8.06
CA ALA A 6 -10.85 -4.51 -8.61
C ALA A 6 -12.30 -5.01 -8.49
N GLU A 7 -12.55 -6.29 -8.78
CA GLU A 7 -13.86 -6.93 -8.57
C GLU A 7 -14.26 -6.90 -7.10
N GLY A 8 -13.34 -7.25 -6.19
CA GLY A 8 -13.56 -7.15 -4.74
C GLY A 8 -13.96 -5.75 -4.29
N LEU A 9 -13.27 -4.71 -4.78
CA LEU A 9 -13.62 -3.31 -4.49
C LEU A 9 -14.96 -2.89 -5.10
N ALA A 10 -15.33 -3.42 -6.28
CA ALA A 10 -16.62 -3.13 -6.90
C ALA A 10 -17.79 -3.64 -6.05
N HIS A 11 -17.62 -4.78 -5.36
CA HIS A 11 -18.62 -5.29 -4.41
C HIS A 11 -18.82 -4.39 -3.19
N LEU A 12 -17.82 -3.57 -2.85
CA LEU A 12 -17.90 -2.63 -1.72
C LEU A 12 -18.47 -1.27 -2.11
N ASN A 13 -18.79 -1.05 -3.39
CA ASN A 13 -19.37 0.20 -3.87
C ASN A 13 -20.78 0.38 -3.29
N GLY A 14 -21.00 1.49 -2.58
CA GLY A 14 -22.26 1.75 -1.88
C GLY A 14 -22.43 0.97 -0.57
N ALA A 15 -21.31 0.55 0.06
CA ALA A 15 -21.27 -0.15 1.34
C ALA A 15 -22.31 0.37 2.35
N SER A 16 -23.20 -0.52 2.77
CA SER A 16 -24.37 -0.19 3.59
C SER A 16 -24.41 -0.99 4.90
N THR A 17 -23.90 -2.22 4.87
CA THR A 17 -23.83 -3.12 6.02
C THR A 17 -22.58 -2.85 6.87
N ALA A 18 -22.61 -3.22 8.15
CA ALA A 18 -21.43 -3.08 9.02
C ALA A 18 -20.21 -3.85 8.49
N ASP A 19 -20.44 -5.02 7.89
CA ASP A 19 -19.37 -5.87 7.38
C ASP A 19 -18.67 -5.25 6.16
N GLU A 20 -19.40 -4.67 5.22
CA GLU A 20 -18.82 -3.98 4.06
C GLU A 20 -17.99 -2.75 4.49
N LYS A 21 -18.45 -2.01 5.50
CA LYS A 21 -17.71 -0.87 6.06
C LYS A 21 -16.42 -1.32 6.75
N PHE A 22 -16.51 -2.41 7.51
CA PHE A 22 -15.34 -3.02 8.14
C PHE A 22 -14.33 -3.53 7.10
N GLN A 23 -14.80 -4.02 5.94
CA GLN A 23 -13.92 -4.40 4.83
C GLN A 23 -13.19 -3.20 4.24
N TRP A 24 -13.85 -2.05 4.08
CA TRP A 24 -13.15 -0.80 3.70
C TRP A 24 -12.11 -0.35 4.72
N ASP A 25 -12.45 -0.37 6.01
CA ASP A 25 -11.51 -0.01 7.08
C ASP A 25 -10.31 -0.96 7.13
N SER A 26 -10.56 -2.25 6.88
CA SER A 26 -9.52 -3.24 6.71
C SER A 26 -8.61 -2.84 5.55
N ILE A 27 -9.14 -2.58 4.35
CA ILE A 27 -8.34 -2.18 3.18
C ILE A 27 -7.45 -0.98 3.51
N LYS A 28 -7.98 0.07 4.14
CA LYS A 28 -7.20 1.25 4.58
C LYS A 28 -6.06 0.85 5.54
N THR A 29 -6.35 -0.05 6.47
CA THR A 29 -5.37 -0.56 7.45
C THR A 29 -4.25 -1.34 6.75
N TRP A 30 -4.58 -2.28 5.87
CA TRP A 30 -3.60 -3.07 5.11
C TRP A 30 -2.71 -2.19 4.23
N MET A 31 -3.27 -1.16 3.59
CA MET A 31 -2.50 -0.22 2.77
C MET A 31 -1.57 0.67 3.61
N SER A 32 -2.04 1.13 4.78
CA SER A 32 -1.21 1.92 5.70
C SER A 32 -0.07 1.09 6.28
N ALA A 33 -0.33 -0.20 6.56
CA ALA A 33 0.70 -1.15 6.97
C ALA A 33 1.73 -1.37 5.85
N ALA A 34 1.29 -1.55 4.60
CA ALA A 34 2.19 -1.68 3.45
C ALA A 34 3.10 -0.45 3.29
N ILE A 35 2.57 0.77 3.42
CA ILE A 35 3.38 2.01 3.40
C ILE A 35 4.42 2.03 4.52
N THR A 36 4.04 1.55 5.70
CA THR A 36 4.97 1.45 6.84
C THR A 36 6.08 0.44 6.55
N ASP A 37 5.74 -0.76 6.05
CA ASP A 37 6.70 -1.80 5.70
C ASP A 37 7.67 -1.38 4.57
N GLU A 38 7.17 -0.63 3.59
CA GLU A 38 8.01 -0.05 2.52
C GLU A 38 9.00 0.97 3.09
N GLY A 39 8.55 1.84 4.00
CA GLY A 39 9.41 2.82 4.68
C GLY A 39 10.48 2.14 5.54
N THR A 40 10.07 1.23 6.42
CA THR A 40 11.00 0.49 7.29
C THR A 40 12.00 -0.34 6.49
N CYS A 41 11.58 -0.95 5.38
CA CYS A 41 12.49 -1.63 4.45
C CYS A 41 13.62 -0.70 3.99
N THR A 42 13.31 0.53 3.57
CA THR A 42 14.36 1.47 3.13
C THR A 42 15.20 2.04 4.26
N ASP A 43 14.64 2.19 5.46
CA ASP A 43 15.35 2.66 6.66
C ASP A 43 16.39 1.64 7.12
N GLU A 44 16.06 0.34 7.09
CA GLU A 44 17.00 -0.73 7.44
C GLU A 44 18.24 -0.75 6.53
N PHE A 45 18.08 -0.41 5.24
CA PHE A 45 19.22 -0.33 4.31
C PHE A 45 20.15 0.86 4.59
N ASP A 46 19.73 1.85 5.39
CA ASP A 46 20.64 2.92 5.85
C ASP A 46 21.57 2.47 6.96
N GLU A 47 21.24 1.37 7.65
CA GLU A 47 22.03 0.82 8.74
C GLU A 47 22.95 -0.33 8.31
N ILE A 48 22.77 -0.86 7.09
CA ILE A 48 23.51 -2.02 6.57
C ILE A 48 24.54 -1.59 5.53
N GLN A 49 25.77 -2.10 5.61
CA GLN A 49 26.77 -1.92 4.55
C GLN A 49 26.46 -2.79 3.32
N VAL A 50 25.86 -2.19 2.30
CA VAL A 50 25.71 -2.73 0.95
C VAL A 50 26.45 -1.85 -0.07
N ARG A 51 26.60 -2.33 -1.30
CA ARG A 51 27.17 -1.51 -2.38
C ARG A 51 26.26 -0.29 -2.61
N PRO A 52 26.79 0.94 -2.73
CA PRO A 52 25.97 2.14 -2.89
C PRO A 52 24.97 2.08 -4.06
N SER A 53 25.40 1.53 -5.20
CA SER A 53 24.53 1.36 -6.37
C SER A 53 23.41 0.33 -6.15
N LEU A 54 23.63 -0.68 -5.30
CA LEU A 54 22.59 -1.63 -4.93
C LEU A 54 21.56 -0.96 -3.99
N GLN A 55 22.04 -0.19 -3.01
CA GLN A 55 21.18 0.57 -2.10
C GLN A 55 20.28 1.55 -2.87
N GLU A 56 20.86 2.30 -3.80
CA GLU A 56 20.13 3.25 -4.64
C GLU A 56 19.03 2.55 -5.48
N ASN A 57 19.36 1.41 -6.09
CA ASN A 57 18.40 0.63 -6.86
C ASN A 57 17.24 0.09 -6.00
N ILE A 58 17.55 -0.42 -4.80
CA ILE A 58 16.53 -0.92 -3.86
C ILE A 58 15.64 0.24 -3.42
N LYS A 59 16.22 1.35 -2.94
CA LYS A 59 15.46 2.52 -2.49
C LYS A 59 14.57 3.10 -3.58
N THR A 60 15.09 3.22 -4.80
CA THR A 60 14.30 3.71 -5.95
C THR A 60 13.13 2.78 -6.27
N THR A 61 13.36 1.46 -6.21
CA THR A 61 12.31 0.47 -6.47
C THR A 61 11.23 0.52 -5.39
N VAL A 62 11.61 0.51 -4.12
CA VAL A 62 10.66 0.55 -2.99
C VAL A 62 9.91 1.87 -2.95
N TYR A 63 10.57 3.00 -3.23
CA TYR A 63 9.91 4.30 -3.35
C TYR A 63 8.80 4.30 -4.42
N ASN A 64 9.06 3.70 -5.59
CA ASN A 64 8.04 3.61 -6.64
C ASN A 64 6.83 2.77 -6.21
N VAL A 65 7.06 1.67 -5.48
CA VAL A 65 5.98 0.87 -4.89
C VAL A 65 5.20 1.72 -3.89
N SER A 66 5.89 2.43 -2.99
CA SER A 66 5.24 3.27 -1.97
C SER A 66 4.46 4.44 -2.53
N TRP A 67 4.93 5.02 -3.63
CA TRP A 67 4.19 6.04 -4.38
C TRP A 67 2.86 5.48 -4.92
N LEU A 68 2.88 4.28 -5.49
CA LEU A 68 1.68 3.61 -5.99
C LEU A 68 0.72 3.24 -4.85
N THR A 69 1.23 2.67 -3.75
CA THR A 69 0.45 2.32 -2.56
C THR A 69 -0.21 3.55 -1.94
N THR A 70 0.53 4.66 -1.82
CA THR A 70 0.02 5.94 -1.32
C THR A 70 -1.08 6.52 -2.20
N ASN A 71 -0.89 6.52 -3.52
CA ASN A 71 -1.93 6.99 -4.46
C ASN A 71 -3.19 6.12 -4.38
N ALA A 72 -3.02 4.80 -4.29
CA ALA A 72 -4.13 3.89 -4.14
C ALA A 72 -4.88 4.13 -2.81
N LEU A 73 -4.16 4.37 -1.70
CA LEU A 73 -4.78 4.67 -0.40
C LEU A 73 -5.56 5.99 -0.46
N ALA A 74 -5.02 7.00 -1.16
CA ALA A 74 -5.72 8.25 -1.39
C ALA A 74 -7.03 8.06 -2.19
N LEU A 75 -7.04 7.14 -3.17
CA LEU A 75 -8.25 6.78 -3.91
C LEU A 75 -9.26 6.05 -3.02
N VAL A 76 -8.81 5.05 -2.26
CA VAL A 76 -9.66 4.30 -1.31
C VAL A 76 -10.32 5.25 -0.32
N ASN A 77 -9.56 6.16 0.32
CA ASN A 77 -10.09 7.15 1.26
C ASN A 77 -11.09 8.14 0.64
N ARG A 78 -11.09 8.31 -0.69
CA ARG A 78 -12.08 9.14 -1.40
C ARG A 78 -13.34 8.35 -1.76
N LEU A 79 -13.22 7.05 -1.94
CA LEU A 79 -14.33 6.17 -2.31
C LEU A 79 -15.16 5.76 -1.07
N TYR A 80 -14.51 5.65 0.09
CA TYR A 80 -15.12 5.33 1.38
C TYR A 80 -14.20 5.78 2.52
#